data_AF-A0A2K6NWK2-F1
#
_entry.id   AF-A0A2K6NWK2-F1
#
_cell.length_a   1.000
_cell.length_b   1.000
_cell.length_c   1.000
_cell.angle_alpha   90.00
_cell.angle_beta   90.00
_cell.angle_gamma   90.00
#
_symmetry.space_group_name_H-M   'P 1'
#
loop_
_entity.id
_entity.type
_entity.pdbx_description
1 polymer ?
#
loop_
_entity_poly.entity_id
_entity_poly.type
_entity_poly.pdbx_seq_one_letter_code
_entity_poly.pdbx_strand_id
1 'polypeptide(L)'
;MDPCTFTSNFNNGIGRHQTYLCYEVERLDNGTWVPMDEHRGFLRNKPKNLLHGVDGCHAELCFLGQVPSWQLDPAQMHRVTWFISWSPCFSWGCAEQVRAFLQENTHVRLRIFAARIYDYDPLYQEALRTLRDAGAQVFIMTYEEFKHCWDTFVDRQGRPFQPWDGLDEHSQALSGRLRAILQNQGN
;
A
#
# COMPACT_ATOMS: atom_id res chain seq x y z
N MET A 1 -6.06 6.29 -13.06
CA MET A 1 -5.74 7.57 -12.38
C MET A 1 -5.12 8.53 -13.39
N ASP A 2 -5.36 9.84 -13.31
CA ASP A 2 -4.68 10.77 -14.20
C ASP A 2 -3.18 10.93 -13.83
N PRO A 3 -2.31 11.28 -14.79
CA PRO A 3 -0.86 11.43 -14.55
C PRO A 3 -0.50 12.40 -13.43
N CYS A 4 -1.19 13.54 -13.33
CA CYS A 4 -0.88 14.57 -12.33
C CYS A 4 -1.19 14.09 -10.91
N THR A 5 -2.31 13.38 -10.73
CA THR A 5 -2.66 12.77 -9.45
C THR A 5 -1.63 11.74 -9.03
N PHE A 6 -1.16 10.90 -9.95
CA PHE A 6 -0.11 9.92 -9.63
C PHE A 6 1.18 10.61 -9.20
N THR A 7 1.73 11.50 -10.03
CA THR A 7 2.98 12.20 -9.73
C THR A 7 2.87 13.00 -8.44
N SER A 8 1.76 13.69 -8.17
CA SER A 8 1.64 14.51 -6.95
C SER A 8 1.50 13.67 -5.68
N ASN A 9 0.91 12.47 -5.73
CA ASN A 9 0.63 11.69 -4.52
C ASN A 9 1.69 10.63 -4.25
N PHE A 10 2.30 10.05 -5.29
CA PHE A 10 3.33 9.02 -5.15
C PHE A 10 4.75 9.57 -5.06
N ASN A 11 4.96 10.88 -5.25
CA ASN A 11 6.30 11.50 -5.12
C ASN A 11 6.93 11.24 -3.74
N ASN A 12 8.02 10.49 -3.68
CA ASN A 12 8.65 10.09 -2.41
C ASN A 12 9.43 11.21 -1.69
N GLY A 13 9.61 12.37 -2.31
CA GLY A 13 10.24 13.56 -1.71
C GLY A 13 9.25 14.62 -1.20
N ILE A 14 8.00 14.62 -1.67
CA ILE A 14 7.00 15.63 -1.30
C ILE A 14 5.74 14.94 -0.76
N GLY A 15 5.46 15.16 0.53
CA GLY A 15 4.28 14.65 1.19
C GLY A 15 2.99 15.42 0.87
N ARG A 16 1.88 14.71 0.70
CA ARG A 16 0.51 15.27 0.62
C ARG A 16 -0.37 14.65 1.70
N HIS A 17 -1.45 15.35 2.07
CA HIS A 17 -2.44 14.88 3.05
C HIS A 17 -3.37 13.78 2.53
N GLN A 18 -3.25 13.39 1.26
CA GLN A 18 -4.03 12.30 0.67
C GLN A 18 -3.20 11.02 0.63
N THR A 19 -3.86 9.90 0.93
CA THR A 19 -3.28 8.57 0.76
C THR A 19 -3.98 7.90 -0.41
N TYR A 20 -3.20 7.54 -1.43
CA TYR A 20 -3.63 6.71 -2.55
C TYR A 20 -3.06 5.31 -2.38
N LEU A 21 -3.87 4.32 -2.75
CA LEU A 21 -3.53 2.90 -2.69
C LEU A 21 -3.93 2.29 -4.03
N CYS A 22 -2.94 1.88 -4.82
CA CYS A 22 -3.12 1.02 -5.97
C CYS A 22 -2.96 -0.43 -5.51
N TYR A 23 -3.75 -1.34 -6.04
CA TYR A 23 -3.71 -2.74 -5.66
C TYR A 23 -3.89 -3.67 -6.85
N GLU A 24 -3.32 -4.86 -6.69
CA GLU A 24 -3.50 -5.98 -7.60
C GLU A 24 -3.55 -7.27 -6.79
N VAL A 25 -4.37 -8.20 -7.26
CA VAL A 25 -4.55 -9.52 -6.67
C VAL A 25 -4.12 -10.57 -7.67
N GLU A 26 -3.38 -11.56 -7.18
CA GLU A 26 -2.94 -12.71 -7.94
C GLU A 26 -3.39 -13.99 -7.21
N ARG A 27 -3.77 -15.02 -7.98
CA ARG A 27 -4.04 -16.36 -7.44
C ARG A 27 -2.88 -17.29 -7.76
N LEU A 28 -2.58 -18.22 -6.85
CA LEU A 28 -1.58 -19.23 -7.09
C LEU A 28 -2.19 -20.38 -7.91
N ASP A 29 -1.68 -20.58 -9.12
CA ASP A 29 -2.08 -21.66 -10.02
C ASP A 29 -0.83 -22.45 -10.45
N ASN A 30 -0.80 -23.75 -10.12
CA ASN A 30 0.30 -24.66 -10.44
C ASN A 30 1.71 -24.10 -10.13
N GLY A 31 1.84 -23.42 -8.99
CA GLY A 31 3.11 -22.83 -8.53
C GLY A 31 3.44 -21.46 -9.13
N THR A 32 2.59 -20.92 -10.00
CA THR A 32 2.75 -19.59 -10.62
C THR A 32 1.68 -18.63 -10.13
N TRP A 33 2.06 -17.38 -9.86
CA TRP A 33 1.10 -16.32 -9.51
C TRP A 33 0.47 -15.76 -10.78
N VAL A 34 -0.86 -15.89 -10.90
CA VAL A 34 -1.64 -15.46 -12.05
C VAL A 34 -2.46 -14.24 -11.67
N PRO A 35 -2.31 -13.09 -12.36
CA PRO A 35 -3.08 -11.88 -12.07
C PRO A 35 -4.59 -12.08 -12.24
N MET A 36 -5.36 -11.49 -11.32
CA MET A 36 -6.81 -11.39 -11.40
C MET A 36 -7.17 -9.97 -11.85
N ASP A 37 -7.32 -9.77 -13.15
CA ASP A 37 -7.53 -8.41 -13.72
C ASP A 37 -8.83 -7.74 -13.22
N GLU A 38 -9.81 -8.52 -12.77
CA GLU A 38 -11.04 -8.03 -12.11
C GLU A 38 -10.81 -7.48 -10.69
N HIS A 39 -9.68 -7.82 -10.07
CA HIS A 39 -9.30 -7.38 -8.73
C HIS A 39 -8.01 -6.57 -8.78
N ARG A 40 -7.98 -5.63 -9.74
CA ARG A 40 -6.94 -4.63 -9.90
C ARG A 40 -7.58 -3.24 -9.94
N GLY A 41 -7.05 -2.31 -9.16
CA GLY A 41 -7.60 -0.97 -9.12
C GLY A 41 -6.80 -0.01 -8.26
N PHE A 42 -7.39 1.16 -8.03
CA PHE A 42 -6.84 2.14 -7.09
C PHE A 42 -7.97 2.80 -6.32
N LEU A 43 -7.65 3.28 -5.13
CA LEU A 43 -8.55 4.03 -4.27
C LEU A 43 -7.77 5.10 -3.51
N ARG A 44 -8.51 5.96 -2.80
CA ARG A 44 -7.94 6.97 -1.91
C ARG A 44 -8.70 7.03 -0.60
N ASN A 45 -8.09 7.62 0.42
CA ASN A 45 -8.77 7.92 1.67
C ASN A 45 -10.00 8.82 1.44
N LYS A 46 -11.07 8.57 2.19
CA LYS A 46 -12.26 9.41 2.23
C LYS A 46 -12.08 10.49 3.28
N PRO A 47 -12.17 11.78 2.93
CA PRO A 47 -12.06 12.86 3.90
C PRO A 47 -13.25 12.84 4.86
N LYS A 48 -13.01 13.23 6.10
CA LYS A 48 -14.08 13.44 7.07
C LYS A 48 -14.94 14.61 6.59
N ASN A 49 -16.26 14.41 6.53
CA ASN A 49 -17.21 15.46 6.20
C ASN A 49 -18.27 15.57 7.32
N LEU A 50 -17.96 16.44 8.28
CA LEU A 50 -18.80 16.69 9.46
C LEU A 50 -20.18 17.26 9.10
N LEU A 51 -20.29 17.98 7.98
CA LEU A 51 -21.57 18.56 7.54
C LEU A 51 -22.57 17.50 7.06
N HIS A 52 -22.07 16.34 6.62
CA HIS A 52 -22.90 15.23 6.14
C HIS A 52 -22.84 14.00 7.05
N GLY A 53 -22.25 14.12 8.25
CA GLY A 53 -22.11 13.01 9.20
C GLY A 53 -21.22 11.87 8.68
N VAL A 54 -20.33 12.13 7.72
CA VAL A 54 -19.45 11.11 7.15
C VAL A 54 -18.12 11.10 7.87
N ASP A 55 -17.82 10.02 8.56
CA ASP A 55 -16.51 9.79 9.13
C ASP A 55 -15.46 9.56 8.04
N GLY A 56 -14.26 10.08 8.28
CA GLY A 56 -13.12 9.86 7.38
C GLY A 56 -12.75 8.38 7.38
N CYS A 57 -12.28 7.88 6.24
CA CYS A 57 -11.84 6.49 6.12
C CYS A 57 -10.48 6.45 5.42
N HIS A 58 -9.51 5.78 6.05
CA HIS A 58 -8.18 5.64 5.49
C HIS A 58 -8.19 4.69 4.28
N ALA A 59 -7.18 4.80 3.42
CA ALA A 59 -7.15 4.05 2.16
C ALA A 59 -7.09 2.53 2.41
N GLU A 60 -6.33 2.11 3.41
CA GLU A 60 -6.18 0.74 3.88
C GLU A 60 -7.52 0.17 4.32
N LEU A 61 -8.29 0.92 5.11
CA LEU A 61 -9.62 0.50 5.57
C LEU A 61 -10.64 0.49 4.43
N CYS A 62 -10.54 1.44 3.50
CA CYS A 62 -11.34 1.45 2.28
C CYS A 62 -11.07 0.21 1.41
N PHE A 63 -9.81 -0.25 1.35
CA PHE A 63 -9.45 -1.49 0.67
C PHE A 63 -10.05 -2.71 1.40
N LEU A 64 -9.82 -2.83 2.71
CA LEU A 64 -10.30 -3.99 3.48
C LEU A 64 -11.82 -4.12 3.42
N GLY A 65 -12.56 -3.00 3.37
CA GLY A 65 -14.01 -3.02 3.20
C GLY A 65 -14.50 -3.54 1.83
N GLN A 66 -13.63 -3.61 0.81
CA GLN A 66 -13.97 -4.16 -0.52
C GLN A 66 -13.68 -5.65 -0.63
N VAL A 67 -12.67 -6.16 0.08
CA VAL A 67 -12.21 -7.56 -0.06
C VAL A 67 -13.32 -8.61 0.14
N PRO A 68 -14.24 -8.49 1.12
CA PRO A 68 -15.31 -9.47 1.28
C PRO A 68 -16.21 -9.62 0.04
N SER A 69 -16.35 -8.57 -0.78
CA SER A 69 -17.17 -8.62 -1.99
C SER A 69 -16.55 -9.44 -3.12
N TRP A 70 -15.25 -9.72 -3.05
CA TRP A 70 -14.52 -10.47 -4.08
C TRP A 70 -14.65 -11.97 -3.91
N GLN A 71 -15.11 -12.45 -2.74
CA GLN A 71 -15.32 -13.88 -2.46
C GLN A 71 -14.11 -14.73 -2.82
N LEU A 72 -12.91 -14.28 -2.40
CA LEU A 72 -11.65 -15.00 -2.65
C LEU A 72 -11.77 -16.43 -2.11
N ASP A 73 -11.44 -17.42 -2.94
CA ASP A 73 -11.57 -18.82 -2.59
C ASP A 73 -10.61 -19.19 -1.44
N PRO A 74 -11.10 -19.59 -0.26
CA PRO A 74 -10.25 -19.96 0.86
C PRO A 74 -9.36 -21.20 0.60
N ALA A 75 -9.70 -22.02 -0.42
CA ALA A 75 -8.89 -23.16 -0.83
C ALA A 75 -7.70 -22.76 -1.72
N GLN A 76 -7.67 -21.52 -2.22
CA GLN A 76 -6.61 -21.01 -3.08
C GLN A 76 -5.75 -19.97 -2.36
N MET A 77 -4.44 -20.03 -2.60
CA MET A 77 -3.54 -19.00 -2.12
C MET A 77 -3.67 -17.75 -2.99
N HIS A 78 -3.87 -16.62 -2.34
CA HIS A 78 -3.96 -15.31 -2.98
C HIS A 78 -2.79 -14.43 -2.55
N ARG A 79 -2.28 -13.61 -3.46
CA ARG A 79 -1.29 -12.57 -3.19
C ARG A 79 -1.90 -11.22 -3.51
N VAL A 80 -2.03 -10.41 -2.49
CA VAL A 80 -2.46 -9.02 -2.60
C VAL A 80 -1.21 -8.16 -2.55
N THR A 81 -1.03 -7.30 -3.54
CA THR A 81 0.05 -6.30 -3.56
C THR A 81 -0.55 -4.92 -3.47
N TRP A 82 -0.11 -4.14 -2.49
CA TRP A 82 -0.45 -2.72 -2.33
C TRP A 82 0.74 -1.87 -2.75
N PHE A 83 0.48 -0.88 -3.59
CA PHE A 83 1.36 0.27 -3.81
C PHE A 83 0.69 1.48 -3.19
N ILE A 84 1.22 1.93 -2.06
CA ILE A 84 0.56 2.92 -1.23
C ILE A 84 1.44 4.16 -1.09
N SER A 85 0.84 5.35 -1.21
CA SER A 85 1.60 6.60 -1.16
C SER A 85 2.19 6.91 0.22
N TRP A 86 1.56 6.41 1.28
CA TRP A 86 2.00 6.52 2.67
C TRP A 86 1.88 5.15 3.34
N SER A 87 2.85 4.76 4.17
CA SER A 87 2.73 3.52 4.93
C SER A 87 1.54 3.55 5.90
N PRO A 88 0.93 2.39 6.21
CA PRO A 88 -0.21 2.35 7.12
C PRO A 88 0.09 2.92 8.51
N CYS A 89 -0.88 3.63 9.07
CA CYS A 89 -0.79 4.20 10.41
C CYS A 89 -1.17 3.19 11.50
N PHE A 90 -0.69 3.41 12.72
CA PHE A 90 -1.13 2.70 13.92
C PHE A 90 -2.22 3.45 14.68
N SER A 91 -2.11 4.77 14.83
CA SER A 91 -2.98 5.60 15.69
C SER A 91 -4.47 5.54 15.33
N TRP A 92 -4.79 5.25 14.06
CA TRP A 92 -6.17 5.08 13.56
C TRP A 92 -6.52 3.62 13.25
N GLY A 93 -5.74 2.67 13.78
CA GLY A 93 -6.01 1.24 13.70
C GLY A 93 -5.74 0.58 12.35
N CYS A 94 -5.15 1.26 11.36
CA CYS A 94 -4.95 0.65 10.03
C CYS A 94 -4.04 -0.58 10.10
N ALA A 95 -2.89 -0.50 10.76
CA ALA A 95 -1.99 -1.65 10.92
C ALA A 95 -2.65 -2.81 11.67
N GLU A 96 -3.45 -2.50 12.69
CA GLU A 96 -4.18 -3.48 13.50
C GLU A 96 -5.29 -4.19 12.72
N GLN A 97 -6.05 -3.45 11.92
CA GLN A 97 -7.08 -4.03 11.06
C GLN A 97 -6.48 -4.88 9.94
N VAL A 98 -5.34 -4.48 9.38
CA VAL A 98 -4.60 -5.31 8.42
C VAL A 98 -4.08 -6.58 9.09
N ARG A 99 -3.56 -6.51 10.32
CA ARG A 99 -3.17 -7.69 11.08
C ARG A 99 -4.34 -8.65 11.29
N ALA A 100 -5.48 -8.15 11.78
CA ALA A 100 -6.68 -8.96 11.99
C ALA A 100 -7.13 -9.64 10.68
N PHE A 101 -7.16 -8.87 9.59
CA PHE A 101 -7.48 -9.41 8.25
C PHE A 101 -6.55 -10.58 7.85
N LEU A 102 -5.23 -10.45 8.05
CA LEU A 102 -4.28 -11.51 7.70
C LEU A 102 -4.37 -12.74 8.61
N GLN A 103 -4.75 -12.55 9.88
CA GLN A 103 -4.97 -13.64 10.82
C GLN A 103 -6.24 -14.43 10.48
N GLU A 104 -7.30 -13.75 10.06
CA GLU A 104 -8.56 -14.36 9.63
C GLU A 104 -8.44 -15.01 8.23
N ASN A 105 -7.61 -14.44 7.35
CA ASN A 105 -7.45 -14.87 5.96
C ASN A 105 -6.04 -15.44 5.72
N THR A 106 -5.75 -16.60 6.33
CA THR A 106 -4.43 -17.25 6.24
C THR A 106 -4.01 -17.67 4.82
N HIS A 107 -4.98 -17.76 3.90
CA HIS A 107 -4.79 -18.02 2.47
C HIS A 107 -4.35 -16.76 1.68
N VAL A 108 -4.31 -15.59 2.31
CA VAL A 108 -3.88 -14.33 1.71
C VAL A 108 -2.46 -13.97 2.14
N ARG A 109 -1.61 -13.65 1.16
CA ARG A 109 -0.29 -13.05 1.37
C ARG A 109 -0.34 -11.59 0.97
N LEU A 110 0.11 -10.69 1.85
CA LEU A 110 0.11 -9.26 1.60
C LEU A 110 1.54 -8.75 1.38
N ARG A 111 1.74 -8.03 0.27
CA ARG A 111 2.92 -7.22 -0.01
C ARG A 111 2.53 -5.75 0.01
N ILE A 112 3.28 -4.92 0.73
CA ILE A 112 3.05 -3.48 0.83
C ILE A 112 4.31 -2.78 0.35
N PHE A 113 4.19 -2.07 -0.77
CA PHE A 113 5.20 -1.16 -1.28
C PHE A 113 4.76 0.26 -0.98
N ALA A 114 5.38 0.88 0.03
CA ALA A 114 5.08 2.24 0.41
C ALA A 114 6.01 3.23 -0.33
N ALA A 115 5.45 4.28 -0.92
CA ALA A 115 6.25 5.36 -1.50
C ALA A 115 6.97 6.16 -0.40
N ARG A 116 6.34 6.30 0.78
CA ARG A 116 6.84 7.04 1.94
C ARG A 116 6.45 6.37 3.25
N ILE A 117 7.27 6.56 4.29
CA ILE A 117 6.94 6.17 5.66
C ILE A 117 6.13 7.30 6.30
N TYR A 118 4.95 6.99 6.82
CA TYR A 118 4.06 7.96 7.49
C TYR A 118 4.52 8.24 8.92
N ASP A 119 5.56 9.06 9.06
CA ASP A 119 6.17 9.40 10.35
C ASP A 119 5.50 10.57 11.09
N TYR A 120 4.40 11.10 10.54
CA TYR A 120 3.47 11.97 11.27
C TYR A 120 2.70 11.21 12.35
N ASP A 121 2.55 9.89 12.22
CA ASP A 121 2.01 9.06 13.30
C ASP A 121 3.13 8.78 14.31
N PRO A 122 3.02 9.15 15.58
CA PRO A 122 4.05 8.87 16.59
C PRO A 122 4.36 7.37 16.74
N LEU A 123 3.40 6.50 16.39
CA LEU A 123 3.49 5.05 16.51
C LEU A 123 3.75 4.37 15.15
N TYR A 124 4.27 5.10 14.16
CA TYR A 124 4.57 4.55 12.82
C TYR A 124 5.51 3.34 12.84
N GLN A 125 6.48 3.31 13.75
CA GLN A 125 7.40 2.18 13.87
C GLN A 125 6.67 0.92 14.37
N GLU A 126 5.77 1.08 15.31
CA GLU A 126 4.92 0.01 15.83
C GLU A 126 3.98 -0.47 14.73
N ALA A 127 3.38 0.44 13.95
CA ALA A 127 2.57 0.11 12.77
C ALA A 127 3.29 -0.87 11.83
N LEU A 128 4.52 -0.51 11.44
CA LEU A 128 5.32 -1.27 10.48
C LEU A 128 5.76 -2.63 11.05
N ARG A 129 6.11 -2.68 12.35
CA ARG A 129 6.45 -3.94 13.04
C ARG A 129 5.24 -4.85 13.16
N THR A 130 4.08 -4.33 13.56
CA THR A 130 2.81 -5.07 13.63
C THR A 130 2.46 -5.71 12.30
N LEU A 131 2.61 -4.98 11.19
CA LEU A 131 2.37 -5.50 9.84
C LEU A 131 3.34 -6.65 9.49
N ARG A 132 4.64 -6.45 9.75
CA ARG A 132 5.66 -7.49 9.52
C ARG A 132 5.35 -8.74 10.35
N ASP A 133 5.01 -8.57 11.63
CA ASP A 133 4.77 -9.68 12.56
C ASP A 133 3.46 -10.43 12.23
N ALA A 134 2.51 -9.75 11.57
CA ALA A 134 1.33 -10.38 10.97
C ALA A 134 1.63 -11.17 9.68
N GLY A 135 2.88 -11.16 9.20
CA GLY A 135 3.30 -11.85 7.98
C GLY A 135 3.19 -11.01 6.70
N ALA A 136 2.88 -9.71 6.80
CA ALA A 136 2.92 -8.82 5.64
C ALA A 136 4.39 -8.51 5.25
N GLN A 137 4.66 -8.52 3.95
CA GLN A 137 5.97 -8.13 3.43
C GLN A 137 5.96 -6.62 3.13
N VAL A 138 6.69 -5.84 3.92
CA VAL A 138 6.71 -4.38 3.79
C VAL A 138 8.01 -3.90 3.14
N PHE A 139 7.88 -3.09 2.10
CA PHE A 139 8.97 -2.54 1.28
C PHE A 139 8.75 -1.07 0.99
N ILE A 140 9.81 -0.40 0.55
CA ILE A 140 9.74 0.94 -0.06
C ILE A 140 9.71 0.78 -1.58
N MET A 141 8.87 1.56 -2.26
CA MET A 141 8.83 1.59 -3.72
C MET A 141 10.16 2.09 -4.29
N THR A 142 10.69 1.38 -5.27
CA THR A 142 11.82 1.80 -6.09
C THR A 142 11.32 2.31 -7.44
N TYR A 143 12.25 2.70 -8.32
CA TYR A 143 11.94 3.03 -9.70
C TYR A 143 11.06 1.96 -10.38
N GLU A 144 11.32 0.67 -10.12
CA GLU A 144 10.58 -0.43 -10.75
C GLU A 144 9.11 -0.42 -10.35
N GLU A 145 8.80 -0.29 -9.05
CA GLU A 145 7.41 -0.22 -8.59
C GLU A 145 6.70 1.06 -9.03
N PHE A 146 7.39 2.21 -9.07
CA PHE A 146 6.80 3.44 -9.61
C PHE A 146 6.48 3.33 -11.09
N LYS A 147 7.40 2.76 -11.88
CA LYS A 147 7.19 2.52 -13.31
C LYS A 147 6.06 1.51 -13.53
N HIS A 148 6.02 0.41 -12.77
CA HIS A 148 4.92 -0.56 -12.83
C HIS A 148 3.57 0.10 -12.52
N CYS A 149 3.51 0.94 -11.49
CA CYS A 149 2.29 1.64 -11.15
C CYS A 149 1.85 2.61 -12.25
N TRP A 150 2.80 3.32 -12.87
CA TRP A 150 2.53 4.20 -14.00
C TRP A 150 1.97 3.43 -15.20
N ASP A 151 2.59 2.31 -15.56
CA ASP A 151 2.19 1.52 -16.71
C ASP A 151 0.82 0.84 -16.51
N THR A 152 0.45 0.57 -15.24
CA THR A 152 -0.73 -0.23 -14.88
C THR A 152 -1.94 0.59 -14.45
N PHE A 153 -1.75 1.63 -13.62
CA PHE A 153 -2.86 2.36 -12.96
C PHE A 153 -3.07 3.78 -13.49
N VAL A 154 -2.16 4.29 -14.32
CA VAL A 154 -2.22 5.67 -14.84
C VAL A 154 -2.74 5.68 -16.28
N ASP A 155 -3.66 6.58 -16.57
CA ASP A 155 -4.01 6.93 -17.95
C ASP A 155 -2.85 7.74 -18.55
N ARG A 156 -1.82 7.01 -18.96
CA ARG A 156 -0.56 7.58 -19.43
C ARG A 156 -0.65 8.20 -20.82
N GLN A 157 -1.75 7.98 -21.55
CA GLN A 157 -1.96 8.53 -22.90
C GLN A 157 -0.74 8.34 -23.83
N GLY A 158 -0.12 7.16 -23.75
CA GLY A 158 1.09 6.80 -24.52
C GLY A 158 2.41 7.34 -23.97
N ARG A 159 2.41 8.15 -22.91
CA ARG A 159 3.64 8.72 -22.33
C ARG A 159 4.36 7.72 -21.41
N PRO A 160 5.70 7.65 -21.47
CA PRO A 160 6.47 6.84 -20.53
C PRO A 160 6.50 7.48 -19.14
N PHE A 161 6.77 6.68 -18.11
CA PHE A 161 7.04 7.19 -16.77
C PHE A 161 8.24 8.13 -16.82
N GLN A 162 8.14 9.28 -16.16
CA GLN A 162 9.24 10.22 -15.96
C GLN A 162 9.53 10.29 -14.46
N PRO A 163 10.67 9.76 -13.99
CA PRO A 163 11.04 9.85 -12.59
C PRO A 163 11.28 11.33 -12.22
N TRP A 164 10.93 11.70 -10.99
CA TRP A 164 11.27 13.00 -10.43
C TRP A 164 12.69 13.01 -9.87
N ASP A 165 13.24 14.21 -9.69
CA ASP A 165 14.58 14.39 -9.13
C ASP A 165 14.69 13.75 -7.73
N GLY A 166 15.78 13.00 -7.53
CA GLY A 166 16.08 12.34 -6.25
C GLY A 166 15.23 11.10 -5.93
N LEU A 167 14.43 10.58 -6.88
CA LEU A 167 13.59 9.39 -6.66
C LEU A 167 14.38 8.24 -6.03
N ASP A 168 15.49 7.84 -6.66
CA ASP A 168 16.28 6.69 -6.19
C ASP A 168 16.98 6.97 -4.85
N GLU A 169 17.52 8.17 -4.66
CA GLU A 169 18.18 8.58 -3.42
C GLU A 169 17.19 8.54 -2.23
N HIS A 170 15.98 9.08 -2.41
CA HIS A 170 14.93 9.03 -1.42
C HIS A 170 14.46 7.60 -1.14
N SER A 171 14.28 6.77 -2.18
CA SER A 171 13.90 5.37 -2.01
C SER A 171 14.96 4.57 -1.26
N GLN A 172 16.25 4.82 -1.52
CA GLN A 172 17.36 4.18 -0.78
C GLN A 172 17.37 4.61 0.69
N ALA A 173 17.26 5.91 0.96
CA ALA A 173 17.23 6.44 2.33
C ALA A 173 16.04 5.88 3.13
N LEU A 174 14.84 5.89 2.54
CA LEU A 174 13.64 5.32 3.13
C LEU A 174 13.76 3.81 3.35
N SER A 175 14.38 3.08 2.41
CA SER A 175 14.61 1.63 2.55
C SER A 175 15.55 1.32 3.71
N GLY A 176 16.63 2.11 3.87
CA GLY A 176 17.53 2.00 5.01
C GLY A 176 16.82 2.27 6.34
N ARG A 177 15.98 3.31 6.38
CA ARG A 177 15.16 3.64 7.55
C ARG A 177 14.15 2.53 7.88
N LEU A 178 13.43 2.00 6.88
CA LEU A 178 12.50 0.89 7.07
C LEU A 178 13.23 -0.34 7.62
N ARG A 179 14.39 -0.69 7.06
CA ARG A 179 15.21 -1.80 7.56
C ARG A 179 15.57 -1.63 9.03
N ALA A 180 16.01 -0.44 9.44
CA ALA A 180 16.31 -0.15 10.84
C ALA A 180 15.09 -0.33 11.76
N ILE A 181 13.91 0.13 11.34
CA ILE A 181 12.65 -0.03 12.08
C ILE A 181 12.30 -1.52 12.26
N LEU A 182 12.46 -2.30 11.19
CA LEU A 182 12.15 -3.73 11.16
C LEU A 182 13.26 -4.61 11.77
N GLN A 183 14.44 -4.08 12.07
CA GLN A 183 15.52 -4.83 12.73
C GLN A 183 15.62 -4.52 14.22
N ASN A 184 15.24 -3.31 14.64
CA ASN A 184 15.23 -2.92 16.04
C ASN A 184 14.05 -3.60 16.77
N GLN A 185 14.26 -4.84 17.20
CA GLN A 185 13.56 -5.39 18.35
C GLN A 185 14.22 -4.78 19.58
N GLY A 186 13.46 -4.06 20.41
CA GLY A 186 13.95 -3.65 21.72
C GLY A 186 14.42 -4.91 22.47
N ASN A 187 15.68 -4.91 22.86
CA ASN A 187 16.15 -5.76 23.97
C ASN A 187 15.39 -5.39 25.24
#